data_AF-A0A9D9LDN3-F1
#
_entry.id   AF-A0A9D9LDN3-F1
#
_cell.length_a   1.000
_cell.length_b   1.000
_cell.length_c   1.000
_cell.angle_alpha   90.00
_cell.angle_beta   90.00
_cell.angle_gamma   90.00
#
_symmetry.space_group_name_H-M   'P 1'
#
loop_
_entity.id
_entity.type
_entity.pdbx_description
1 polymer ?
#
loop_
_entity_poly.entity_id
_entity_poly.type
_entity_poly.pdbx_seq_one_letter_code
_entity_poly.pdbx_strand_id
1 'polypeptide(L)'
;MHYFEDQALHDYRFIRLGADYDGAEVSLELEDPKGSPVTIKIGGVTAVSMTRTEPWGKGSCVVSSDIQYDENNEKIPTIHLDSGDEIEVRTKI
;
A
#
# COMPACT_ATOMS: atom_id res chain seq x y z
N MET A 1 -4.65 9.76 12.64
CA MET A 1 -3.72 9.39 11.55
C MET A 1 -3.35 7.94 11.77
N HIS A 2 -3.35 7.12 10.72
CA HIS A 2 -2.99 5.70 10.80
C HIS A 2 -1.71 5.48 10.00
N TYR A 3 -0.73 4.87 10.65
CA TYR A 3 0.56 4.51 10.05
C TYR A 3 0.48 3.06 9.56
N PHE A 4 1.20 2.77 8.47
CA PHE A 4 1.19 1.45 7.83
C PHE A 4 1.64 0.32 8.78
N GLU A 5 2.50 0.61 9.76
CA GLU A 5 3.07 -0.38 10.70
C GLU A 5 2.05 -0.98 11.68
N ASP A 6 0.92 -0.32 11.88
CA ASP A 6 -0.06 -0.71 12.90
C ASP A 6 -1.22 -1.55 12.34
N GLN A 7 -1.21 -1.88 11.04
CA GLN A 7 -2.40 -2.45 10.39
C GLN A 7 -2.12 -3.75 9.62
N ALA A 8 -2.76 -4.82 10.07
CA ALA A 8 -3.05 -5.96 9.21
C ALA A 8 -4.14 -5.54 8.22
N LEU A 9 -3.78 -5.29 6.96
CA LEU A 9 -4.69 -4.80 5.92
C LEU A 9 -5.47 -5.92 5.22
N HIS A 10 -5.37 -7.16 5.69
CA HIS A 10 -6.14 -8.28 5.15
C HIS A 10 -7.64 -7.95 5.16
N ASP A 11 -8.34 -8.29 4.07
CA ASP A 11 -9.76 -8.01 3.82
C ASP A 11 -10.13 -6.54 3.58
N TYR A 12 -9.17 -5.61 3.53
CA TYR A 12 -9.44 -4.25 3.09
C TYR A 12 -9.61 -4.22 1.57
N ARG A 13 -10.37 -3.25 1.05
CA ARG A 13 -10.52 -3.02 -0.38
C ARG A 13 -9.72 -1.79 -0.81
N PHE A 14 -8.79 -1.97 -1.74
CA PHE A 14 -8.03 -0.88 -2.33
C PHE A 14 -8.88 -0.02 -3.25
N ILE A 15 -8.87 1.29 -3.01
CA ILE A 15 -9.65 2.26 -3.79
C ILE A 15 -8.71 3.06 -4.69
N ARG A 16 -7.65 3.64 -4.11
CA ARG A 16 -6.80 4.61 -4.80
C ARG A 16 -5.42 4.73 -4.16
N LEU A 17 -4.43 4.99 -5.02
CA LEU A 17 -3.11 5.49 -4.64
C LEU A 17 -2.95 6.93 -5.12
N GLY A 18 -2.52 7.81 -4.21
CA GLY A 18 -2.14 9.19 -4.50
C GLY A 18 -0.69 9.42 -4.11
N ALA A 19 0.04 10.20 -4.90
CA ALA A 19 1.43 10.56 -4.62
C ALA A 19 1.59 12.08 -4.65
N ASP A 20 2.16 12.62 -3.57
CA ASP A 20 2.63 14.01 -3.47
C ASP A 20 4.14 14.01 -3.68
N TYR A 21 4.55 14.49 -4.85
CA TYR A 21 5.95 14.50 -5.26
C TYR A 21 6.78 15.48 -4.42
N ASP A 22 6.27 16.69 -4.17
CA ASP A 22 7.00 17.73 -3.44
C ASP A 22 7.05 17.40 -1.95
N GLY A 23 5.98 16.81 -1.40
CA GLY A 23 5.90 16.37 -0.02
C GLY A 23 6.60 15.04 0.28
N ALA A 24 7.06 14.30 -0.74
CA ALA A 24 7.59 12.94 -0.63
C ALA A 24 6.66 12.01 0.17
N GLU A 25 5.36 12.07 -0.12
CA GLU A 25 4.30 11.33 0.58
C GLU A 25 3.45 10.52 -0.41
N VAL A 26 3.04 9.32 0.00
CA VAL A 26 2.02 8.51 -0.68
C VAL A 26 0.83 8.32 0.25
N SER A 27 -0.37 8.46 -0.30
CA SER A 27 -1.64 8.15 0.37
C SER A 27 -2.30 6.94 -0.28
N LEU A 28 -2.63 5.94 0.55
CA LEU A 28 -3.42 4.78 0.16
C LEU A 28 -4.83 4.96 0.70
N GLU A 29 -5.81 5.06 -0.19
CA GLU A 29 -7.23 5.05 0.16
C GLU A 29 -7.75 3.62 0.07
N LEU A 30 -8.28 3.13 1.18
CA LEU A 30 -8.80 1.79 1.37
C LEU A 30 -10.23 1.87 1.94
N GLU A 31 -10.96 0.77 1.86
CA GLU A 31 -12.19 0.53 2.61
C GLU A 31 -11.96 -0.62 3.58
N ASP A 32 -12.32 -0.45 4.86
CA ASP A 32 -12.25 -1.52 5.85
C ASP A 32 -13.34 -2.59 5.58
N PRO A 33 -13.28 -3.78 6.23
CA PRO A 33 -14.29 -4.84 6.04
C PRO A 33 -15.73 -4.44 6.44
N LYS A 34 -15.91 -3.29 7.12
CA LYS A 34 -17.22 -2.74 7.49
C LYS A 34 -17.73 -1.72 6.46
N GLY A 35 -16.98 -1.45 5.39
CA GLY A 35 -17.35 -0.47 4.37
C GLY A 35 -16.91 0.96 4.70
N SER A 36 -16.06 1.17 5.71
CA SER A 36 -15.63 2.51 6.12
C SER A 36 -14.34 2.91 5.39
N PRO A 37 -14.27 4.11 4.79
CA PRO A 37 -13.05 4.55 4.14
C PRO A 37 -11.94 4.83 5.16
N VAL A 38 -10.73 4.36 4.86
CA VAL A 38 -9.51 4.55 5.63
C VAL A 38 -8.42 5.10 4.71
N THR A 39 -7.70 6.12 5.16
CA THR A 39 -6.54 6.66 4.45
C THR A 39 -5.28 6.39 5.26
N ILE A 40 -4.33 5.68 4.65
CA ILE A 40 -2.99 5.45 5.19
C ILE A 40 -2.04 6.40 4.48
N LYS A 41 -1.23 7.12 5.26
CA LYS A 41 -0.20 8.03 4.74
C LYS A 41 1.18 7.48 5.04
N ILE A 42 2.03 7.51 4.03
CA ILE A 42 3.41 7.03 4.08
C ILE A 42 4.30 8.20 3.65
N GLY A 43 5.09 8.74 4.58
CA GLY A 43 6.04 9.83 4.31
C GLY A 43 7.45 9.32 4.04
N GLY A 44 8.33 10.21 3.57
CA GLY A 44 9.73 9.87 3.30
C GLY A 44 9.90 8.95 2.09
N VAL A 45 8.97 9.02 1.14
CA VAL A 45 8.89 8.13 -0.02
C VAL A 45 10.03 8.42 -0.99
N THR A 46 10.77 7.37 -1.35
CA THR A 46 11.83 7.40 -2.37
C THR A 46 11.38 6.80 -3.70
N ALA A 47 10.49 5.81 -3.64
CA ALA A 47 9.91 5.19 -4.82
C ALA A 47 8.52 4.63 -4.52
N VAL A 48 7.69 4.53 -5.56
CA VAL A 48 6.39 3.87 -5.52
C VAL A 48 6.22 3.08 -6.80
N SER A 49 5.71 1.85 -6.69
CA SER A 49 5.38 1.02 -7.84
C SER A 49 4.03 0.33 -7.64
N MET A 50 3.33 0.09 -8.75
CA MET A 50 2.06 -0.62 -8.77
C MET A 50 1.96 -1.42 -10.06
N THR A 51 1.54 -2.68 -9.96
CA THR A 51 1.18 -3.49 -11.12
C THR A 51 -0.33 -3.46 -11.37
N ARG A 52 -0.72 -3.66 -12.63
CA ARG A 52 -2.11 -3.89 -13.04
C ARG A 52 -2.14 -4.83 -14.22
N THR A 53 -1.78 -6.06 -13.96
CA THR A 53 -1.76 -7.17 -14.92
C THR A 53 -2.93 -8.11 -14.71
N GLU A 54 -3.57 -8.10 -13.53
CA GLU A 54 -4.77 -8.88 -13.18
C GLU A 54 -4.64 -10.40 -13.51
N PRO A 55 -3.55 -11.10 -13.11
CA PRO A 55 -3.30 -12.51 -13.49
C PRO A 55 -4.36 -13.49 -12.98
N TRP A 56 -5.09 -13.13 -11.92
CA TRP A 56 -6.19 -13.94 -11.35
C TRP A 56 -7.57 -13.35 -11.64
N GLY A 57 -7.64 -12.38 -12.56
CA GLY A 57 -8.85 -11.64 -12.88
C GLY A 57 -8.93 -10.31 -12.12
N LYS A 58 -10.05 -9.62 -12.28
CA LYS A 58 -10.29 -8.33 -11.62
C LYS A 58 -10.41 -8.52 -10.12
N GLY A 59 -9.73 -7.66 -9.38
CA GLY A 59 -9.66 -7.73 -7.93
C GLY A 59 -9.09 -6.45 -7.36
N SER A 60 -9.48 -6.12 -6.14
CA SER A 60 -8.95 -4.99 -5.37
C SER A 60 -8.94 -5.27 -3.88
N CYS A 61 -9.29 -6.49 -3.46
CA CYS A 61 -9.26 -6.87 -2.06
C CYS A 61 -7.82 -7.22 -1.68
N VAL A 62 -7.37 -6.74 -0.53
CA VAL A 62 -6.04 -7.01 0.00
C VAL A 62 -6.03 -8.41 0.60
N VAL A 63 -5.19 -9.27 0.02
CA VAL A 63 -4.98 -10.65 0.48
C VAL A 63 -3.74 -10.81 1.33
N SER A 64 -2.80 -9.87 1.23
CA SER A 64 -1.66 -9.79 2.15
C SER A 64 -1.07 -8.38 2.17
N SER A 65 -0.47 -8.03 3.29
CA SER A 65 0.31 -6.81 3.46
C SER A 65 1.51 -7.14 4.32
N ASP A 66 2.69 -6.62 3.96
CA ASP A 66 3.93 -6.89 4.67
C ASP A 66 4.84 -5.65 4.67
N ILE A 67 5.84 -5.65 5.55
CA ILE A 67 6.86 -4.62 5.64
C ILE A 67 8.23 -5.29 5.64
N GLN A 68 8.99 -5.01 4.59
CA GLN A 68 10.36 -5.50 4.46
C GLN A 68 11.36 -4.36 4.66
N TYR A 69 12.61 -4.72 4.91
CA TYR A 69 13.73 -3.81 5.01
C TYR A 69 14.79 -4.23 4.00
N ASP A 70 15.31 -3.30 3.21
CA ASP A 70 16.40 -3.59 2.28
C ASP A 70 17.80 -3.42 2.91
N GLU A 71 18.85 -3.74 2.15
CA GLU A 71 20.24 -3.63 2.59
C GLU A 71 20.68 -2.19 2.90
N ASN A 72 19.91 -1.19 2.45
CA ASN A 72 20.14 0.23 2.71
C ASN A 72 19.35 0.76 3.91
N ASN A 73 18.69 -0.12 4.69
CA ASN A 73 17.71 0.25 5.71
C ASN A 73 16.57 1.10 5.16
N GLU A 74 16.17 0.93 3.89
CA GLU A 74 14.90 1.46 3.42
C GLU A 74 13.79 0.50 3.84
N LYS A 75 12.68 1.08 4.28
CA LYS A 75 11.48 0.34 4.64
C LYS A 75 10.58 0.24 3.41
N ILE A 76 10.12 -0.98 3.13
CA ILE A 76 9.37 -1.35 1.94
C ILE A 76 8.02 -1.96 2.33
N PRO A 77 6.98 -1.14 2.54
CA PRO A 77 5.59 -1.59 2.57
C PRO A 77 5.14 -2.21 1.25
N THR A 78 4.56 -3.42 1.31
CA THR A 78 3.98 -4.12 0.15
C THR A 78 2.54 -4.53 0.44
N ILE A 79 1.66 -4.36 -0.54
CA ILE A 79 0.27 -4.85 -0.54
C ILE A 79 0.08 -5.77 -1.74
N HIS A 80 -0.50 -6.94 -1.53
CA HIS A 80 -0.95 -7.83 -2.61
C HIS A 80 -2.47 -7.85 -2.67
N LEU A 81 -2.99 -7.78 -3.90
CA LEU A 81 -4.41 -7.82 -4.20
C LEU A 81 -4.84 -9.24 -4.64
N ASP A 82 -6.13 -9.54 -4.49
CA ASP A 82 -6.76 -10.78 -4.95
C ASP A 82 -6.75 -10.94 -6.48
N SER A 83 -6.47 -9.87 -7.22
CA SER A 83 -6.14 -9.93 -8.64
C SER A 83 -4.77 -10.53 -8.94
N GLY A 84 -3.88 -10.60 -7.94
CA GLY A 84 -2.46 -10.91 -8.06
C GLY A 84 -1.57 -9.72 -8.38
N ASP A 85 -2.14 -8.50 -8.35
CA ASP A 85 -1.39 -7.26 -8.47
C ASP A 85 -0.73 -6.86 -7.13
N GLU A 86 0.30 -6.03 -7.22
CA GLU A 86 1.14 -5.62 -6.10
C GLU A 86 1.29 -4.09 -6.08
N ILE A 87 1.33 -3.53 -4.88
CA ILE A 87 1.67 -2.13 -4.62
C ILE A 87 2.86 -2.13 -3.66
N GLU A 88 3.96 -1.49 -4.07
CA GLU A 88 5.18 -1.34 -3.27
C GLU A 88 5.46 0.16 -3.06
N VAL A 89 5.76 0.54 -1.82
CA VAL A 89 6.27 1.88 -1.49
C VAL A 89 7.62 1.73 -0.82
N ARG A 90 8.61 2.52 -1.23
CA ARG A 90 9.94 2.56 -0.59
C ARG A 90 10.10 3.85 0.17
N THR A 91 10.62 3.75 1.39
CA THR A 91 10.79 4.88 2.29
C THR A 91 12.15 4.85 2.97
N LYS A 92 12.74 6.01 3.18
CA LYS A 92 13.92 6.14 4.05
C LYS A 92 13.49 6.15 5.51
N ILE A 93 14.25 5.45 6.34
CA ILE A 93 14.14 5.49 7.81
C ILE A 93 14.91 6.69 8.35
#